data_AF-A0A4D9CWU1-F1
#
_entry.id   AF-A0A4D9CWU1-F1
#
_cell.length_a   1.000
_cell.length_b   1.000
_cell.length_c   1.000
_cell.angle_alpha   90.00
_cell.angle_beta   90.00
_cell.angle_gamma   90.00
#
_symmetry.space_group_name_H-M   'P 1'
#
loop_
_entity.id
_entity.type
_entity.pdbx_description
1 polymer ?
#
loop_
_entity_poly.entity_id
_entity_poly.type
_entity_poly.pdbx_seq_one_letter_code
_entity_poly.pdbx_strand_id
1 'polypeptide(L)'
;MSISCPFRFYLALTVVVLTLRSNCVAAFCFPSRLSVRTSKSYIRSRQNSVVMSISPHIKGICFDMDGTLTNSDDLHFETYRDTLLKFAPEYNDGRPLERAFYDQKLSGSANEIIVPMLLPHWPQERMEQLWLAKEALYRERSANISPLPGVIRLLDWCTENKIGYVLVTNAPRVECLHTLHSLKLKDRFHDSKIIIGQEMAKPKPFPDAYKEGLRRLDLAAKECIAFEDSFSGLASAVAAGIPTVAVLTSRSEAEMIDRGAFMSVKDFDEPSLWALLEAKN
;
A
#
# COMPACT_ATOMS: atom_id res chain seq x y z
N MET A 1 -26.05 60.65 -13.41
CA MET A 1 -24.60 60.94 -13.31
C MET A 1 -24.19 60.44 -11.93
N SER A 2 -23.32 59.45 -11.70
CA SER A 2 -22.33 58.76 -12.51
C SER A 2 -21.86 57.50 -11.74
N ILE A 3 -21.63 56.38 -12.45
CA ILE A 3 -20.44 55.49 -12.43
C ILE A 3 -19.87 55.14 -11.02
N SER A 4 -19.73 53.90 -10.54
CA SER A 4 -18.92 52.79 -11.09
C SER A 4 -19.06 51.50 -10.27
N CYS A 5 -18.97 50.36 -10.97
CA CYS A 5 -18.80 48.99 -10.48
C CYS A 5 -17.31 48.70 -10.16
N PRO A 6 -16.94 47.53 -9.56
CA PRO A 6 -16.38 46.50 -10.43
C PRO A 6 -16.76 45.03 -10.12
N PHE A 7 -17.11 44.32 -11.20
CA PHE A 7 -16.71 42.98 -11.63
C PHE A 7 -16.69 41.79 -10.65
N ARG A 8 -17.59 40.82 -10.92
CA ARG A 8 -17.34 39.37 -10.83
C ARG A 8 -17.88 38.69 -12.09
N PHE A 9 -17.01 37.99 -12.81
CA PHE A 9 -17.35 37.18 -13.97
C PHE A 9 -17.99 35.85 -13.53
N TYR A 10 -19.16 35.53 -14.09
CA TYR A 10 -19.70 34.18 -14.18
C TYR A 10 -19.48 33.67 -15.60
N LEU A 11 -18.93 32.46 -15.76
CA LEU A 11 -18.95 31.73 -17.03
C LEU A 11 -19.77 30.45 -16.81
N ALA A 12 -21.00 30.44 -17.33
CA ALA A 12 -21.84 29.26 -17.44
C ALA A 12 -21.59 28.62 -18.82
N LEU A 13 -21.26 27.34 -18.83
CA LEU A 13 -21.05 26.56 -20.06
C LEU A 13 -22.38 25.88 -20.45
N THR A 14 -22.97 26.33 -21.55
CA THR A 14 -24.16 25.74 -22.18
C THR A 14 -23.75 24.51 -22.99
N VAL A 15 -24.28 23.34 -22.64
CA VAL A 15 -24.15 22.11 -23.44
C VAL A 15 -25.26 22.09 -24.48
N VAL A 16 -24.88 22.15 -25.75
CA VAL A 16 -25.78 21.97 -26.90
C VAL A 16 -25.95 20.47 -27.16
N VAL A 17 -27.16 19.97 -26.95
CA VAL A 17 -27.60 18.63 -27.36
C VAL A 17 -28.09 18.72 -28.81
N LEU A 18 -27.36 18.11 -29.74
CA LEU A 18 -27.82 17.88 -31.11
C LEU A 18 -28.36 16.46 -31.24
N THR A 19 -29.68 16.36 -31.34
CA THR A 19 -30.43 15.18 -31.73
C THR A 19 -30.53 15.10 -33.25
N LEU A 20 -30.16 13.96 -33.84
CA LEU A 20 -30.68 13.53 -35.15
C LEU A 20 -30.98 12.03 -35.14
N ARG A 21 -32.27 11.72 -35.26
CA ARG A 21 -32.81 10.40 -35.64
C ARG A 21 -32.86 10.31 -37.17
N SER A 22 -32.48 9.17 -37.76
CA SER A 22 -33.34 8.35 -38.64
C SER A 22 -32.53 7.34 -39.47
N ASN A 23 -33.12 6.15 -39.62
CA ASN A 23 -32.68 4.99 -40.39
C ASN A 23 -32.55 5.27 -41.89
N CYS A 24 -31.60 4.62 -42.58
CA CYS A 24 -31.81 3.99 -43.89
C CYS A 24 -30.66 3.03 -44.26
N VAL A 25 -31.05 1.86 -44.75
CA VAL A 25 -30.23 0.74 -45.20
C VAL A 25 -29.85 0.94 -46.67
N ALA A 26 -28.61 0.64 -47.07
CA ALA A 26 -28.29 0.12 -48.41
C ALA A 26 -26.90 -0.51 -48.46
N ALA A 27 -26.87 -1.81 -48.78
CA ALA A 27 -25.71 -2.52 -49.30
C ALA A 27 -25.36 -2.02 -50.72
N PHE A 28 -24.12 -2.19 -51.18
CA PHE A 28 -23.79 -2.86 -52.45
C PHE A 28 -22.27 -2.94 -52.73
N CYS A 29 -21.87 -4.14 -53.16
CA CYS A 29 -20.79 -4.52 -54.09
C CYS A 29 -19.32 -4.14 -53.89
N PHE A 30 -18.53 -5.20 -53.67
CA PHE A 30 -17.12 -5.38 -54.03
C PHE A 30 -16.83 -5.07 -55.52
N PRO A 31 -15.58 -4.70 -55.86
CA PRO A 31 -14.74 -5.73 -56.48
C PRO A 31 -13.25 -5.74 -56.06
N SER A 32 -12.69 -6.96 -56.19
CA SER A 32 -11.32 -7.33 -56.58
C SER A 32 -10.10 -7.01 -55.70
N ARG A 33 -9.56 -8.10 -55.14
CA ARG A 33 -8.14 -8.50 -55.03
C ARG A 33 -7.09 -7.38 -55.21
N LEU A 34 -6.33 -7.14 -54.14
CA LEU A 34 -4.88 -6.95 -54.24
C LEU A 34 -4.19 -7.47 -52.97
N SER A 35 -3.03 -8.07 -53.22
CA SER A 35 -2.21 -8.90 -52.34
C SER A 35 -1.84 -8.28 -51.00
N VAL A 36 -1.74 -9.16 -50.01
CA VAL A 36 -0.99 -9.00 -48.76
C VAL A 36 0.39 -8.40 -49.02
N ARG A 37 0.66 -7.25 -48.40
CA ARG A 37 2.01 -6.82 -48.05
C ARG A 37 2.05 -6.52 -46.56
N THR A 38 2.79 -7.36 -45.86
CA THR A 38 3.20 -7.17 -44.47
C THR A 38 4.06 -5.93 -44.34
N SER A 39 3.66 -4.96 -43.52
CA SER A 39 4.59 -3.96 -42.98
C SER A 39 4.27 -3.68 -41.53
N LYS A 40 5.22 -4.07 -40.68
CA LYS A 40 5.35 -3.69 -39.28
C LYS A 40 5.15 -2.18 -39.11
N SER A 41 4.23 -1.80 -38.23
CA SER A 41 4.32 -0.55 -37.47
C SER A 41 3.44 -0.66 -36.23
N TYR A 42 3.87 -1.48 -35.27
CA TYR A 42 3.34 -1.39 -33.92
C TYR A 42 3.94 -0.12 -33.31
N ILE A 43 3.12 0.92 -33.23
CA ILE A 43 3.47 2.17 -32.56
C ILE A 43 3.64 1.83 -31.07
N ARG A 44 4.88 1.68 -30.62
CA ARG A 44 5.21 1.63 -29.19
C ARG A 44 4.87 3.00 -28.60
N SER A 45 3.77 3.08 -27.87
CA SER A 45 3.52 4.17 -26.93
C SER A 45 4.65 4.17 -25.90
N ARG A 46 5.42 5.25 -25.84
CA ARG A 46 6.41 5.51 -24.80
C ARG A 46 5.71 5.58 -23.45
N GLN A 47 5.74 4.49 -22.67
CA GLN A 47 5.62 4.62 -21.23
C GLN A 47 6.97 5.13 -20.73
N ASN A 48 6.96 6.31 -20.11
CA ASN A 48 8.05 6.76 -19.25
C ASN A 48 8.12 5.79 -18.06
N SER A 49 8.80 4.67 -18.21
CA SER A 49 9.25 3.89 -17.07
C SER A 49 10.32 4.73 -16.38
N VAL A 50 9.95 5.35 -15.26
CA VAL A 50 10.96 5.82 -14.30
C VAL A 50 11.68 4.57 -13.84
N VAL A 51 12.84 4.29 -14.42
CA VAL A 51 13.69 3.20 -13.96
C VAL A 51 14.13 3.61 -12.56
N MET A 52 13.55 2.99 -11.53
CA MET A 52 14.02 3.19 -10.16
C MET A 52 15.47 2.73 -10.08
N SER A 53 16.38 3.70 -9.96
CA SER A 53 17.80 3.42 -9.79
C SER A 53 18.08 3.28 -8.31
N ILE A 54 18.41 2.06 -7.89
CA ILE A 54 18.93 1.80 -6.55
C ILE A 54 20.40 2.22 -6.50
N SER A 55 20.84 2.78 -5.37
CA SER A 55 22.27 2.94 -5.09
C SER A 55 22.93 1.55 -5.08
N PRO A 56 24.19 1.41 -5.56
CA PRO A 56 24.92 0.15 -5.40
C PRO A 56 25.10 -0.23 -3.92
N HIS A 57 25.00 0.74 -3.00
CA HIS A 57 25.12 0.51 -1.57
C HIS A 57 23.85 0.94 -0.84
N ILE A 58 23.22 -0.03 -0.19
CA ILE A 58 22.10 0.20 0.73
C ILE A 58 22.65 0.67 2.07
N LYS A 59 22.11 1.78 2.58
CA LYS A 59 22.45 2.36 3.88
C LYS A 59 21.27 2.36 4.86
N GLY A 60 20.06 2.22 4.33
CA GLY A 60 18.82 2.31 5.09
C GLY A 60 17.80 1.24 4.73
N ILE A 61 17.03 0.76 5.71
CA ILE A 61 15.90 -0.14 5.48
C ILE A 61 14.64 0.40 6.16
N CYS A 62 13.53 0.43 5.43
CA CYS A 62 12.21 0.75 5.97
C CYS A 62 11.35 -0.52 5.98
N PHE A 63 11.07 -1.06 7.17
CA PHE A 63 10.21 -2.23 7.32
C PHE A 63 8.76 -1.80 7.50
N ASP A 64 7.84 -2.38 6.73
CA ASP A 64 6.45 -2.51 7.20
C ASP A 64 6.36 -3.55 8.33
N MET A 65 5.22 -3.62 9.04
CA MET A 65 5.02 -4.48 10.21
C MET A 65 4.17 -5.72 9.92
N ASP A 66 2.86 -5.52 9.66
CA ASP A 66 1.86 -6.59 9.57
C ASP A 66 1.87 -7.19 8.17
N GLY A 67 2.01 -8.52 8.06
CA GLY A 67 2.28 -9.18 6.79
C GLY A 67 3.76 -9.12 6.37
N THR A 68 4.54 -8.17 6.90
CA THR A 68 5.97 -8.00 6.56
C THR A 68 6.93 -8.58 7.59
N LEU A 69 6.92 -8.12 8.85
CA LEU A 69 7.77 -8.73 9.90
C LEU A 69 7.20 -10.04 10.42
N THR A 70 5.90 -10.27 10.22
CA THR A 70 5.17 -11.45 10.67
C THR A 70 4.01 -11.71 9.72
N ASN A 71 3.63 -12.97 9.51
CA ASN A 71 2.45 -13.29 8.70
C ASN A 71 1.18 -13.11 9.55
N SER A 72 0.55 -11.94 9.47
CA SER A 72 -0.63 -11.58 10.28
C SER A 72 -1.87 -11.17 9.47
N ASP A 73 -1.86 -11.27 8.13
CA ASP A 73 -3.00 -10.82 7.31
C ASP A 73 -4.28 -11.64 7.58
N ASP A 74 -4.17 -12.97 7.69
CA ASP A 74 -5.29 -13.84 8.06
C ASP A 74 -5.85 -13.47 9.43
N LEU A 75 -4.98 -13.15 10.38
CA LEU A 75 -5.38 -12.76 11.73
C LEU A 75 -6.16 -11.43 11.70
N HIS A 76 -5.70 -10.46 10.92
CA HIS A 76 -6.43 -9.21 10.71
C HIS A 76 -7.77 -9.43 10.02
N PHE A 77 -7.82 -10.24 8.97
CA PHE A 77 -9.04 -10.59 8.26
C PHE A 77 -10.09 -11.18 9.21
N GLU A 78 -9.71 -12.21 9.95
CA GLU A 78 -10.60 -12.89 10.89
C GLU A 78 -11.05 -11.96 12.00
N THR A 79 -10.15 -11.12 12.53
CA THR A 79 -10.49 -10.13 13.56
C THR A 79 -11.50 -9.12 13.05
N TYR A 80 -11.30 -8.60 11.82
CA TYR A 80 -12.25 -7.69 11.20
C TYR A 80 -13.60 -8.35 10.95
N ARG A 81 -13.61 -9.55 10.37
CA ARG A 81 -14.82 -10.32 10.11
C ARG A 81 -15.65 -10.51 11.39
N ASP A 82 -15.00 -10.96 12.46
CA ASP A 82 -15.68 -11.30 13.70
C ASP A 82 -16.13 -10.05 14.48
N THR A 83 -15.34 -8.97 14.44
CA THR A 83 -15.75 -7.69 15.02
C THR A 83 -16.93 -7.07 14.26
N LEU A 84 -16.94 -7.12 12.92
CA LEU A 84 -18.08 -6.65 12.13
C LEU A 84 -19.34 -7.44 12.45
N LEU A 85 -19.27 -8.78 12.48
CA LEU A 85 -20.42 -9.62 12.83
C LEU A 85 -20.99 -9.31 14.22
N LYS A 86 -20.12 -8.99 15.19
CA LYS A 86 -20.52 -8.76 16.58
C LYS A 86 -21.05 -7.35 16.83
N PHE A 87 -20.38 -6.33 16.28
CA PHE A 87 -20.61 -4.93 16.64
C PHE A 87 -21.31 -4.13 15.54
N ALA A 88 -21.33 -4.65 14.31
CA ALA A 88 -21.99 -4.08 13.14
C ALA A 88 -22.89 -5.13 12.45
N PRO A 89 -23.88 -5.73 13.14
CA PRO A 89 -24.72 -6.79 12.55
C PRO A 89 -25.53 -6.33 11.32
N GLU A 90 -25.67 -5.02 11.10
CA GLU A 90 -26.27 -4.45 9.89
C GLU A 90 -25.32 -4.44 8.67
N TYR A 91 -24.02 -4.65 8.86
CA TYR A 91 -23.04 -4.68 7.78
C TYR A 91 -23.39 -5.76 6.76
N ASN A 92 -23.38 -5.39 5.47
CA ASN A 92 -23.56 -6.30 4.34
C ASN A 92 -24.79 -7.24 4.47
N ASP A 93 -25.91 -6.70 4.94
CA ASP A 93 -27.14 -7.46 5.21
C ASP A 93 -26.95 -8.60 6.22
N GLY A 94 -26.05 -8.41 7.18
CA GLY A 94 -25.67 -9.41 8.18
C GLY A 94 -24.70 -10.48 7.68
N ARG A 95 -24.21 -10.38 6.44
CA ARG A 95 -23.22 -11.32 5.90
C ARG A 95 -21.81 -10.97 6.40
N PRO A 96 -20.97 -11.99 6.65
CA PRO A 96 -19.59 -11.78 7.06
C PRO A 96 -18.79 -11.03 5.99
N LEU A 97 -17.71 -10.38 6.42
CA LEU A 97 -16.69 -9.83 5.52
C LEU A 97 -16.08 -10.93 4.65
N GLU A 98 -16.09 -10.73 3.34
CA GLU A 98 -15.53 -11.67 2.37
C GLU A 98 -14.01 -11.48 2.23
N ARG A 99 -13.26 -12.59 2.16
CA ARG A 99 -11.80 -12.58 2.03
C ARG A 99 -11.33 -11.77 0.83
N ALA A 100 -11.89 -12.03 -0.34
CA ALA A 100 -11.51 -11.36 -1.60
C ALA A 100 -11.75 -9.84 -1.55
N PHE A 101 -12.81 -9.39 -0.88
CA PHE A 101 -13.07 -7.96 -0.69
C PHE A 101 -12.05 -7.33 0.27
N TYR A 102 -11.78 -7.99 1.41
CA TYR A 102 -10.78 -7.53 2.37
C TYR A 102 -9.38 -7.46 1.74
N ASP A 103 -8.98 -8.48 0.98
CA ASP A 103 -7.78 -8.47 0.13
C ASP A 103 -7.77 -7.24 -0.77
N GLN A 104 -8.79 -7.05 -1.60
CA GLN A 104 -8.69 -6.04 -2.65
C GLN A 104 -8.78 -4.60 -2.13
N LYS A 105 -9.47 -4.38 -1.01
CA LYS A 105 -9.89 -3.03 -0.59
C LYS A 105 -9.36 -2.58 0.76
N LEU A 106 -9.03 -3.50 1.68
CA LEU A 106 -8.86 -3.16 3.10
C LEU A 106 -7.47 -3.50 3.63
N SER A 107 -6.91 -4.65 3.26
CA SER A 107 -5.60 -5.12 3.75
C SER A 107 -4.49 -4.05 3.55
N GLY A 108 -3.71 -3.80 4.61
CA GLY A 108 -2.68 -2.75 4.70
C GLY A 108 -3.19 -1.31 4.88
N SER A 109 -4.50 -1.07 4.90
CA SER A 109 -5.07 0.27 5.10
C SER A 109 -5.27 0.59 6.58
N ALA A 110 -5.22 1.87 6.93
CA ALA A 110 -5.51 2.33 8.28
C ALA A 110 -7.01 2.20 8.61
N ASN A 111 -7.35 1.99 9.89
CA ASN A 111 -8.74 1.83 10.32
C ASN A 111 -9.59 3.09 10.04
N GLU A 112 -8.97 4.27 10.08
CA GLU A 112 -9.54 5.57 9.70
C GLU A 112 -10.02 5.62 8.25
N ILE A 113 -9.49 4.74 7.40
CA ILE A 113 -9.90 4.61 6.01
C ILE A 113 -10.91 3.45 5.87
N ILE A 114 -10.64 2.32 6.53
CA ILE A 114 -11.46 1.10 6.42
C ILE A 114 -12.86 1.32 6.97
N VAL A 115 -13.00 1.80 8.21
CA VAL A 115 -14.32 1.84 8.88
C VAL A 115 -15.28 2.80 8.18
N PRO A 116 -14.89 4.03 7.79
CA PRO A 116 -15.77 4.91 7.02
C PRO A 116 -16.13 4.35 5.63
N MET A 117 -15.26 3.55 5.02
CA MET A 117 -15.56 2.88 3.75
C MET A 117 -16.64 1.81 3.93
N LEU A 118 -16.56 1.02 5.00
CA LEU A 118 -17.50 -0.06 5.29
C LEU A 118 -18.84 0.43 5.83
N LEU A 119 -18.82 1.49 6.64
CA LEU A 119 -19.95 1.97 7.44
C LEU A 119 -20.11 3.50 7.32
N PRO A 120 -20.26 4.06 6.11
CA PRO A 120 -20.22 5.51 5.87
C PRO A 120 -21.35 6.30 6.55
N HIS A 121 -22.42 5.62 6.96
CA HIS A 121 -23.58 6.22 7.62
C HIS A 121 -23.47 6.26 9.14
N TRP A 122 -22.47 5.61 9.73
CA TRP A 122 -22.29 5.61 11.18
C TRP A 122 -21.75 6.96 11.67
N PRO A 123 -22.11 7.38 12.90
CA PRO A 123 -21.45 8.51 13.53
C PRO A 123 -20.00 8.14 13.87
N GLN A 124 -19.11 9.13 13.83
CA GLN A 124 -17.66 8.97 14.06
C GLN A 124 -17.38 8.20 15.37
N GLU A 125 -18.02 8.57 16.47
CA GLU A 125 -17.83 7.90 17.77
C GLU A 125 -18.11 6.38 17.72
N ARG A 126 -19.13 5.95 16.97
CA ARG A 126 -19.46 4.52 16.81
C ARG A 126 -18.42 3.80 15.93
N MET A 127 -17.89 4.48 14.92
CA MET A 127 -16.77 3.95 14.12
C MET A 127 -15.51 3.75 14.97
N GLU A 128 -15.22 4.70 15.86
CA GLU A 128 -14.09 4.61 16.80
C GLU A 128 -14.27 3.44 17.78
N GLN A 129 -15.47 3.24 18.32
CA GLN A 129 -15.76 2.09 19.17
C GLN A 129 -15.52 0.75 18.44
N LEU A 130 -15.87 0.67 17.15
CA LEU A 130 -15.64 -0.52 16.33
C LEU A 130 -14.15 -0.80 16.14
N TRP A 131 -13.35 0.20 15.77
CA TRP A 131 -11.92 -0.03 15.62
C TRP A 131 -11.28 -0.41 16.97
N LEU A 132 -11.77 0.13 18.09
CA LEU A 132 -11.16 -0.13 19.41
C LEU A 132 -11.44 -1.57 19.82
N ALA A 133 -12.65 -2.05 19.52
CA ALA A 133 -13.04 -3.45 19.70
C ALA A 133 -12.24 -4.38 18.79
N LYS A 134 -12.02 -4.02 17.51
CA LYS A 134 -11.16 -4.77 16.58
C LYS A 134 -9.74 -4.87 17.13
N GLU A 135 -9.16 -3.76 17.59
CA GLU A 135 -7.78 -3.78 18.08
C GLU A 135 -7.64 -4.55 19.39
N ALA A 136 -8.61 -4.46 20.30
CA ALA A 136 -8.63 -5.30 21.48
C ALA A 136 -8.64 -6.79 21.15
N LEU A 137 -9.49 -7.20 20.20
CA LEU A 137 -9.56 -8.58 19.75
C LEU A 137 -8.29 -9.01 19.02
N TYR A 138 -7.66 -8.13 18.22
CA TYR A 138 -6.40 -8.43 17.56
C TYR A 138 -5.32 -8.74 18.60
N ARG A 139 -5.12 -7.88 19.62
CA ARG A 139 -4.13 -8.11 20.69
C ARG A 139 -4.28 -9.44 21.41
N GLU A 140 -5.52 -9.87 21.65
CA GLU A 140 -5.79 -11.17 22.26
C GLU A 140 -5.32 -12.32 21.34
N ARG A 141 -5.58 -12.21 20.04
CA ARG A 141 -5.24 -13.24 19.05
C ARG A 141 -3.76 -13.22 18.66
N SER A 142 -3.11 -12.06 18.69
CA SER A 142 -1.72 -11.86 18.27
C SER A 142 -0.70 -12.07 19.40
N ALA A 143 -1.10 -12.63 20.54
CA ALA A 143 -0.21 -12.84 21.68
C ALA A 143 0.95 -13.81 21.39
N ASN A 144 0.78 -14.74 20.44
CA ASN A 144 1.75 -15.82 20.14
C ASN A 144 2.20 -15.85 18.66
N ILE A 145 2.33 -14.67 18.04
CA ILE A 145 2.88 -14.55 16.67
C ILE A 145 4.40 -14.74 16.66
N SER A 146 4.95 -15.07 15.49
CA SER A 146 6.38 -15.24 15.28
C SER A 146 6.88 -14.37 14.13
N PRO A 147 8.15 -13.92 14.15
CA PRO A 147 8.74 -13.23 13.01
C PRO A 147 8.75 -14.13 11.77
N LEU A 148 8.67 -13.53 10.58
CA LEU A 148 8.94 -14.26 9.34
C LEU A 148 10.37 -14.83 9.33
N PRO A 149 10.61 -15.93 8.59
CA PRO A 149 11.95 -16.44 8.37
C PRO A 149 12.91 -15.34 7.88
N GLY A 150 14.14 -15.36 8.39
CA GLY A 150 15.18 -14.39 8.08
C GLY A 150 15.08 -13.01 8.74
N VAL A 151 13.95 -12.61 9.35
CA VAL A 151 13.81 -11.26 9.95
C VAL A 151 14.91 -10.97 10.98
N ILE A 152 15.14 -11.90 11.90
CA ILE A 152 16.17 -11.73 12.96
C ILE A 152 17.55 -11.61 12.33
N ARG A 153 17.86 -12.50 11.37
CA ARG A 153 19.13 -12.52 10.64
C ARG A 153 19.37 -11.20 9.90
N LEU A 154 18.35 -10.65 9.24
CA LEU A 154 18.47 -9.35 8.55
C LEU A 154 18.70 -8.20 9.54
N LEU A 155 18.02 -8.19 10.69
CA LEU A 155 18.24 -7.18 11.72
C LEU A 155 19.64 -7.29 12.36
N ASP A 156 20.16 -8.51 12.53
CA ASP A 156 21.54 -8.76 12.98
C ASP A 156 22.52 -8.21 11.94
N TRP A 157 22.34 -8.56 10.66
CA TRP A 157 23.15 -8.05 9.55
C TRP A 157 23.15 -6.52 9.47
N CYS A 158 21.99 -5.88 9.69
CA CYS A 158 21.91 -4.42 9.73
C CYS A 158 22.78 -3.84 10.84
N THR A 159 22.81 -4.49 12.01
CA THR A 159 23.61 -4.05 13.15
C THR A 159 25.11 -4.20 12.86
N GLU A 160 25.52 -5.35 12.32
CA GLU A 160 26.91 -5.65 11.96
C GLU A 160 27.46 -4.70 10.88
N ASN A 161 26.62 -4.35 9.89
CA ASN A 161 27.01 -3.51 8.76
C ASN A 161 26.65 -2.03 8.94
N LYS A 162 26.16 -1.63 10.12
CA LYS A 162 25.75 -0.25 10.44
C LYS A 162 24.71 0.32 9.47
N ILE A 163 23.79 -0.53 9.02
CA ILE A 163 22.65 -0.14 8.19
C ILE A 163 21.57 0.41 9.11
N GLY A 164 21.16 1.66 8.85
CA GLY A 164 20.05 2.28 9.57
C GLY A 164 18.74 1.58 9.22
N TYR A 165 17.83 1.46 10.17
CA TYR A 165 16.49 0.95 9.86
C TYR A 165 15.40 1.56 10.71
N VAL A 166 14.20 1.59 10.14
CA VAL A 166 12.97 2.08 10.76
C VAL A 166 11.81 1.14 10.47
N LEU A 167 10.81 1.15 11.35
CA LEU A 167 9.51 0.53 11.16
C LEU A 167 8.50 1.60 10.72
N VAL A 168 7.71 1.30 9.71
CA VAL A 168 6.69 2.18 9.13
C VAL A 168 5.39 1.39 9.04
N THR A 169 4.38 1.70 9.86
CA THR A 169 3.13 0.92 9.91
C THR A 169 1.89 1.81 9.94
N ASN A 170 0.77 1.33 9.40
CA ASN A 170 -0.55 1.94 9.60
C ASN A 170 -1.23 1.49 10.90
N ALA A 171 -0.69 0.48 11.60
CA ALA A 171 -1.19 0.05 12.88
C ALA A 171 -1.06 1.18 13.93
N PRO A 172 -2.06 1.37 14.81
CA PRO A 172 -1.94 2.31 15.92
C PRO A 172 -0.72 2.01 16.80
N ARG A 173 -0.18 3.03 17.48
CA ARG A 173 1.03 2.87 18.30
C ARG A 173 0.92 1.75 19.34
N VAL A 174 -0.24 1.60 19.98
CA VAL A 174 -0.48 0.53 20.96
C VAL A 174 -0.31 -0.87 20.33
N GLU A 175 -0.82 -1.04 19.12
CA GLU A 175 -0.74 -2.31 18.38
C GLU A 175 0.65 -2.59 17.85
N CYS A 176 1.31 -1.55 17.37
CA CYS A 176 2.71 -1.62 16.97
C CYS A 176 3.59 -2.11 18.13
N LEU A 177 3.44 -1.51 19.32
CA LEU A 177 4.21 -1.90 20.50
C LEU A 177 3.83 -3.30 21.01
N HIS A 178 2.54 -3.67 20.95
CA HIS A 178 2.10 -5.03 21.28
C HIS A 178 2.73 -6.07 20.34
N THR A 179 2.64 -5.84 19.02
CA THR A 179 3.18 -6.73 17.99
C THR A 179 4.69 -6.88 18.15
N LEU A 180 5.43 -5.77 18.32
CA LEU A 180 6.87 -5.81 18.59
C LEU A 180 7.22 -6.59 19.87
N HIS A 181 6.40 -6.50 20.91
CA HIS A 181 6.58 -7.29 22.13
C HIS A 181 6.35 -8.78 21.87
N SER A 182 5.24 -9.16 21.22
CA SER A 182 4.93 -10.55 20.87
C SER A 182 5.99 -11.18 19.97
N LEU A 183 6.55 -10.40 19.03
CA LEU A 183 7.65 -10.81 18.16
C LEU A 183 9.03 -10.82 18.84
N LYS A 184 9.15 -10.35 20.08
CA LYS A 184 10.42 -10.17 20.81
C LYS A 184 11.39 -9.22 20.08
N LEU A 185 10.85 -8.21 19.41
CA LEU A 185 11.56 -7.20 18.63
C LEU A 185 11.55 -5.80 19.25
N LYS A 186 10.92 -5.62 20.41
CA LYS A 186 10.84 -4.33 21.12
C LYS A 186 12.20 -3.64 21.30
N ASP A 187 13.24 -4.41 21.63
CA ASP A 187 14.59 -3.85 21.84
C ASP A 187 15.33 -3.51 20.54
N ARG A 188 14.81 -3.95 19.38
CA ARG A 188 15.36 -3.66 18.06
C ARG A 188 14.80 -2.35 17.50
N PHE A 189 13.53 -2.08 17.80
CA PHE A 189 12.77 -0.90 17.35
C PHE A 189 12.41 0.01 18.53
N HIS A 190 13.35 0.88 18.92
CA HIS A 190 13.05 1.96 19.88
C HIS A 190 12.14 3.04 19.24
N ASP A 191 11.56 3.92 20.06
CA ASP A 191 10.60 4.93 19.61
C ASP A 191 11.09 5.80 18.44
N SER A 192 12.38 6.14 18.41
CA SER A 192 12.98 6.90 17.30
C SER A 192 12.91 6.17 15.96
N LYS A 193 12.88 4.84 15.97
CA LYS A 193 12.78 3.97 14.78
C LYS A 193 11.34 3.67 14.37
N ILE A 194 10.33 4.05 15.16
CA ILE A 194 8.92 3.71 14.89
C ILE A 194 8.20 4.92 14.28
N ILE A 195 7.67 4.75 13.07
CA ILE A 195 6.81 5.70 12.39
C ILE A 195 5.41 5.09 12.27
N ILE A 196 4.44 5.78 12.86
CA ILE A 196 3.03 5.40 12.84
C ILE A 196 2.30 6.27 11.81
N GLY A 197 1.62 5.63 10.85
CA GLY A 197 0.92 6.32 9.76
C GLY A 197 -0.19 7.25 10.26
N GLN A 198 -0.89 6.86 11.34
CA GLN A 198 -1.93 7.68 11.98
C GLN A 198 -1.39 8.95 12.64
N GLU A 199 -0.09 9.01 12.94
CA GLU A 199 0.56 10.21 13.49
C GLU A 199 1.06 11.16 12.39
N MET A 200 0.97 10.74 11.13
CA MET A 200 1.31 11.55 9.96
C MET A 200 0.10 12.35 9.48
N ALA A 201 0.36 13.37 8.66
CA ALA A 201 -0.71 14.14 8.04
C ALA A 201 -1.63 13.26 7.18
N LYS A 202 -1.07 12.22 6.54
CA LYS A 202 -1.82 11.21 5.80
C LYS A 202 -1.20 9.82 5.99
N PRO A 203 -1.98 8.79 6.36
CA PRO A 203 -1.50 7.41 6.49
C PRO A 203 -1.21 6.77 5.12
N LYS A 204 -0.66 5.54 5.07
CA LYS A 204 -0.53 4.80 3.80
C LYS A 204 -1.92 4.67 3.16
N PRO A 205 -2.10 4.93 1.84
CA PRO A 205 -1.09 4.86 0.78
C PRO A 205 -0.33 6.15 0.47
N PHE A 206 -0.51 7.22 1.26
CA PHE A 206 0.25 8.45 1.06
C PHE A 206 1.70 8.27 1.54
N PRO A 207 2.69 8.93 0.93
CA PRO A 207 4.12 8.66 1.17
C PRO A 207 4.66 9.23 2.49
N ASP A 208 3.84 9.94 3.27
CA ASP A 208 4.23 10.75 4.41
C ASP A 208 5.03 9.95 5.45
N ALA A 209 4.58 8.74 5.80
CA ALA A 209 5.25 7.89 6.79
C ALA A 209 6.63 7.39 6.31
N TYR A 210 6.77 7.02 5.03
CA TYR A 210 8.06 6.65 4.47
C TYR A 210 9.01 7.84 4.31
N LYS A 211 8.50 9.02 3.95
CA LYS A 211 9.28 10.27 3.92
C LYS A 211 9.80 10.63 5.31
N GLU A 212 8.98 10.46 6.34
CA GLU A 212 9.42 10.62 7.72
C GLU A 212 10.49 9.58 8.09
N GLY A 213 10.34 8.33 7.65
CA GLY A 213 11.38 7.30 7.78
C GLY A 213 12.73 7.71 7.18
N LEU A 214 12.74 8.20 5.94
CA LEU A 214 13.93 8.74 5.27
C LEU A 214 14.53 9.91 6.03
N ARG A 215 13.69 10.84 6.53
CA ARG A 215 14.12 12.00 7.31
C ARG A 215 14.79 11.58 8.63
N ARG A 216 14.24 10.58 9.32
CA ARG A 216 14.84 10.07 10.58
C ARG A 216 16.12 9.30 10.37
N LEU A 217 16.24 8.61 9.23
CA LEU A 217 17.48 7.94 8.82
C LEU A 217 18.54 8.92 8.31
N ASP A 218 18.14 10.14 7.93
CA ASP A 218 19.00 11.11 7.23
C ASP A 218 19.60 10.55 5.93
N LEU A 219 18.76 9.88 5.13
CA LEU A 219 19.15 9.21 3.89
C LEU A 219 18.25 9.61 2.72
N ALA A 220 18.81 9.60 1.52
CA ALA A 220 18.02 9.74 0.29
C ALA A 220 17.28 8.44 -0.03
N ALA A 221 16.12 8.53 -0.68
CA ALA A 221 15.30 7.37 -1.03
C ALA A 221 16.05 6.27 -1.80
N LYS A 222 16.98 6.65 -2.69
CA LYS A 222 17.83 5.74 -3.48
C LYS A 222 18.87 4.97 -2.65
N GLU A 223 19.16 5.41 -1.43
CA GLU A 223 20.10 4.76 -0.50
C GLU A 223 19.37 3.78 0.43
N CYS A 224 18.04 3.71 0.32
CA CYS A 224 17.20 2.86 1.14
C CYS A 224 16.48 1.80 0.30
N ILE A 225 16.07 0.72 0.95
CA ILE A 225 15.02 -0.16 0.47
C ILE A 225 13.85 -0.18 1.46
N ALA A 226 12.66 -0.44 0.96
CA ALA A 226 11.49 -0.72 1.79
C ALA A 226 11.08 -2.19 1.65
N PHE A 227 10.54 -2.79 2.71
CA PHE A 227 9.84 -4.08 2.66
C PHE A 227 8.36 -3.85 2.92
N GLU A 228 7.51 -4.39 2.05
CA GLU A 228 6.04 -4.23 2.10
C GLU A 228 5.34 -5.47 1.54
N ASP A 229 4.19 -5.84 2.11
CA ASP A 229 3.35 -6.94 1.61
C ASP A 229 2.06 -6.43 0.93
N SER A 230 1.61 -5.22 1.25
CA SER A 230 0.28 -4.73 0.89
C SER A 230 0.30 -3.73 -0.28
N PHE A 231 -0.82 -3.59 -0.99
CA PHE A 231 -0.95 -2.58 -2.05
C PHE A 231 -0.88 -1.15 -1.52
N SER A 232 -1.50 -0.90 -0.35
CA SER A 232 -1.49 0.43 0.28
C SER A 232 -0.06 0.83 0.64
N GLY A 233 0.67 -0.09 1.23
CA GLY A 233 2.03 0.14 1.67
C GLY A 233 3.04 0.24 0.53
N LEU A 234 2.95 -0.67 -0.45
CA LEU A 234 3.74 -0.58 -1.69
C LEU A 234 3.54 0.79 -2.37
N ALA A 235 2.28 1.24 -2.51
CA ALA A 235 1.99 2.54 -3.11
C ALA A 235 2.62 3.70 -2.31
N SER A 236 2.62 3.63 -0.98
CA SER A 236 3.22 4.62 -0.09
C SER A 236 4.74 4.69 -0.25
N ALA A 237 5.43 3.55 -0.20
CA ALA A 237 6.89 3.47 -0.32
C ALA A 237 7.37 3.89 -1.73
N VAL A 238 6.69 3.42 -2.78
CA VAL A 238 6.96 3.79 -4.18
C VAL A 238 6.75 5.29 -4.39
N ALA A 239 5.67 5.88 -3.85
CA ALA A 239 5.43 7.31 -3.92
C ALA A 239 6.44 8.16 -3.12
N ALA A 240 7.11 7.56 -2.13
CA ALA A 240 8.25 8.17 -1.45
C ALA A 240 9.57 8.04 -2.24
N GLY A 241 9.56 7.31 -3.36
CA GLY A 241 10.70 7.11 -4.24
C GLY A 241 11.67 6.03 -3.76
N ILE A 242 11.25 5.17 -2.82
CA ILE A 242 12.08 4.11 -2.23
C ILE A 242 11.91 2.83 -3.06
N PRO A 243 13.00 2.22 -3.58
CA PRO A 243 12.95 0.87 -4.12
C PRO A 243 12.34 -0.10 -3.11
N THR A 244 11.23 -0.73 -3.47
CA THR A 244 10.44 -1.53 -2.52
C THR A 244 10.49 -3.00 -2.88
N VAL A 245 10.94 -3.83 -1.94
CA VAL A 245 10.92 -5.29 -2.02
C VAL A 245 9.58 -5.78 -1.49
N ALA A 246 8.82 -6.48 -2.33
CA ALA A 246 7.54 -7.05 -1.95
C ALA A 246 7.74 -8.37 -1.17
N VAL A 247 7.14 -8.48 0.02
CA VAL A 247 7.12 -9.72 0.81
C VAL A 247 5.82 -10.47 0.48
N LEU A 248 5.94 -11.68 -0.07
CA LEU A 248 4.82 -12.41 -0.68
C LEU A 248 3.99 -13.22 0.33
N THR A 249 3.60 -12.59 1.44
CA THR A 249 2.72 -13.20 2.47
C THR A 249 1.24 -13.05 2.13
N SER A 250 0.83 -11.93 1.55
CA SER A 250 -0.57 -11.62 1.27
C SER A 250 -0.89 -11.46 -0.23
N ARG A 251 0.12 -11.27 -1.10
CA ARG A 251 -0.05 -10.97 -2.53
C ARG A 251 0.76 -11.85 -3.44
N SER A 252 0.30 -11.98 -4.68
CA SER A 252 1.09 -12.62 -5.72
C SER A 252 2.21 -11.70 -6.22
N GLU A 253 3.32 -12.31 -6.64
CA GLU A 253 4.44 -11.61 -7.25
C GLU A 253 4.01 -10.75 -8.45
N ALA A 254 3.17 -11.30 -9.33
CA ALA A 254 2.70 -10.61 -10.52
C ALA A 254 1.96 -9.30 -10.19
N GLU A 255 1.10 -9.31 -9.16
CA GLU A 255 0.37 -8.11 -8.73
C GLU A 255 1.29 -7.05 -8.12
N MET A 256 2.29 -7.46 -7.35
CA MET A 256 3.22 -6.54 -6.69
C MET A 256 4.18 -5.89 -7.70
N ILE A 257 4.70 -6.68 -8.64
CA ILE A 257 5.59 -6.17 -9.69
C ILE A 257 4.85 -5.23 -10.64
N ASP A 258 3.62 -5.56 -11.07
CA ASP A 258 2.80 -4.66 -11.92
C ASP A 258 2.54 -3.30 -11.26
N ARG A 259 2.50 -3.27 -9.93
CA ARG A 259 2.29 -2.06 -9.12
C ARG A 259 3.56 -1.30 -8.75
N GLY A 260 4.72 -1.75 -9.24
CA GLY A 260 5.98 -1.03 -9.09
C GLY A 260 6.89 -1.52 -7.97
N ALA A 261 6.68 -2.73 -7.44
CA ALA A 261 7.70 -3.38 -6.63
C ALA A 261 9.00 -3.56 -7.44
N PHE A 262 10.13 -3.28 -6.80
CA PHE A 262 11.46 -3.40 -7.39
C PHE A 262 11.87 -4.86 -7.58
N MET A 263 11.56 -5.69 -6.58
CA MET A 263 11.66 -7.15 -6.61
C MET A 263 10.71 -7.74 -5.57
N SER A 264 10.68 -9.05 -5.46
CA SER A 264 9.84 -9.80 -4.52
C SER A 264 10.62 -10.92 -3.86
N VAL A 265 10.19 -11.28 -2.66
CA VAL A 265 10.76 -12.37 -1.85
C VAL A 265 9.63 -13.07 -1.10
N LYS A 266 9.72 -14.39 -0.91
CA LYS A 266 8.77 -15.12 -0.05
C LYS A 266 8.98 -14.84 1.44
N ASP A 267 10.23 -14.63 1.83
CA ASP A 267 10.69 -14.31 3.18
C ASP A 267 12.08 -13.66 3.12
N PHE A 268 12.70 -13.40 4.27
CA PHE A 268 14.00 -12.73 4.34
C PHE A 268 15.21 -13.68 4.22
N ASP A 269 15.00 -14.99 4.05
CA ASP A 269 16.08 -15.96 3.79
C ASP A 269 16.32 -16.19 2.29
N GLU A 270 15.47 -15.63 1.43
CA GLU A 270 15.59 -15.68 -0.04
C GLU A 270 16.99 -15.29 -0.54
N PRO A 271 17.70 -16.16 -1.27
CA PRO A 271 19.07 -15.88 -1.74
C PRO A 271 19.18 -14.64 -2.63
N SER A 272 18.12 -14.31 -3.37
CA SER A 272 18.04 -13.12 -4.21
C SER A 272 18.11 -11.83 -3.38
N LEU A 273 17.54 -11.82 -2.17
CA LEU A 273 17.64 -10.71 -1.24
C LEU A 273 19.08 -10.51 -0.76
N TRP A 274 19.73 -11.59 -0.33
CA TRP A 274 21.10 -11.51 0.17
C TRP A 274 22.08 -11.11 -0.93
N ALA A 275 21.86 -11.57 -2.17
CA ALA A 275 22.63 -11.11 -3.32
C ALA A 275 22.48 -9.61 -3.58
N LEU A 276 21.30 -9.02 -3.31
CA LEU A 276 21.09 -7.57 -3.38
C LEU A 276 21.80 -6.83 -2.24
N LEU A 277 21.62 -7.29 -1.00
CA LEU A 277 22.17 -6.65 0.19
C LEU A 277 23.70 -6.68 0.24
N GLU A 278 24.30 -7.76 -0.28
CA GLU A 278 25.74 -7.98 -0.29
C GLU A 278 26.42 -7.56 -1.60
N ALA A 279 25.66 -6.97 -2.53
CA ALA A 279 26.20 -6.48 -3.81
C ALA A 279 27.20 -5.34 -3.58
N LYS A 280 28.47 -5.72 -3.37
CA LYS A 280 29.70 -4.92 -3.24
C LYS A 280 29.55 -3.51 -2.68
N ASN A 281 29.87 -3.42 -1.37
CA ASN A 281 30.70 -2.35 -0.80
C ASN A 281 32.00 -2.13 -1.59
#